data_AF-A0A1I7UUN9-F1
#
_entry.id   AF-A0A1I7UUN9-F1
#
_cell.length_a   1.000
_cell.length_b   1.000
_cell.length_c   1.000
_cell.angle_alpha   90.00
_cell.angle_beta   90.00
_cell.angle_gamma   90.00
#
_symmetry.space_group_name_H-M   'P 1'
#
loop_
_entity.id
_entity.type
_entity.pdbx_description
1 polymer ?
#
loop_
_entity_poly.entity_id
_entity_poly.type
_entity_poly.pdbx_seq_one_letter_code
_entity_poly.pdbx_strand_id
1 'polypeptide(L)'
;MTSSQILMILILWMTSEVLAEDLVCYQCASPNLQNNWGLTGLPLKPDSLKFDSVCAKADTNELVPDFISGNCASSCFELMLPVNGEYGFVRGCHENFVSNEFKVTNGTCHVNLVSTLYAGVSFCPPANAEADKCNSKISTSSVQAGKGVTGCETEAKHSCKSCTEYGGSGSCSASTTDTCKGVYCTKTTGRLNGQFYESRGCGYFNPIGSNVCSWTDQVYNVSTGIDSAMRSRKKRAVSLAFQANQFDISFVNSKKFVSQ
;
A
#
# COMPACT_ATOMS: atom_id res chain seq x y z
N MET A 1 36.44 -20.86 46.54
CA MET A 1 36.27 -20.25 45.20
C MET A 1 37.43 -19.32 44.95
N THR A 2 38.19 -19.54 43.89
CA THR A 2 39.30 -18.66 43.52
C THR A 2 38.76 -17.37 42.91
N SER A 3 39.49 -16.25 43.04
CA SER A 3 39.14 -14.94 42.49
C SER A 3 38.76 -15.00 40.99
N SER A 4 39.35 -15.95 40.25
CA SER A 4 39.05 -16.22 38.84
C SER A 4 37.64 -16.77 38.58
N GLN A 5 37.04 -17.52 39.53
CA GLN A 5 35.67 -18.04 39.37
C GLN A 5 34.61 -16.97 39.64
N ILE A 6 34.91 -16.00 40.50
CA ILE A 6 34.02 -14.87 40.80
C ILE A 6 33.97 -13.91 39.60
N LEU A 7 35.11 -13.67 38.93
CA LEU A 7 35.19 -12.84 37.73
C LEU A 7 34.41 -13.46 36.55
N MET A 8 34.45 -14.79 36.39
CA MET A 8 33.72 -15.46 35.32
C MET A 8 32.19 -15.42 35.54
N ILE A 9 31.73 -15.54 36.78
CA ILE A 9 30.30 -15.40 37.13
C ILE A 9 29.82 -13.96 36.94
N LEU A 10 30.65 -12.96 37.28
CA LEU A 10 30.34 -11.55 37.04
C LEU A 10 30.29 -11.19 35.55
N ILE A 11 31.15 -11.77 34.71
CA ILE A 11 31.09 -11.57 33.25
C ILE A 11 29.83 -12.25 32.67
N LEU A 12 29.45 -13.44 33.15
CA LEU A 12 28.21 -14.13 32.76
C LEU A 12 26.93 -13.41 33.22
N TRP A 13 26.98 -12.64 34.31
CA TRP A 13 25.86 -11.81 34.78
C TRP A 13 25.78 -10.45 34.07
N MET A 14 26.90 -9.93 33.54
CA MET A 14 26.90 -8.70 32.73
C MET A 14 26.61 -8.94 31.25
N THR A 15 26.53 -10.20 30.81
CA THR A 15 25.98 -10.58 29.51
C THR A 15 24.48 -10.91 29.58
N SER A 16 23.76 -10.43 30.60
CA SER A 16 22.29 -10.42 30.59
C SER A 16 21.82 -9.50 29.47
N GLU A 17 21.78 -10.09 28.30
CA GLU A 17 20.89 -9.82 27.19
C GLU A 17 20.67 -8.33 26.87
N VAL A 18 21.52 -7.79 26.01
CA VAL A 18 21.01 -6.86 24.99
C VAL A 18 20.16 -7.70 24.04
N LEU A 19 18.96 -8.12 24.47
CA LEU A 19 17.96 -8.59 23.51
C LEU A 19 17.61 -7.35 22.69
N ALA A 20 17.97 -7.37 21.41
CA ALA A 20 17.32 -6.47 20.47
C ALA A 20 15.81 -6.81 20.56
N GLU A 21 15.01 -5.88 21.09
CA GLU A 21 13.55 -6.05 21.08
C GLU A 21 13.10 -6.16 19.61
N ASP A 22 12.38 -7.23 19.28
CA ASP A 22 11.84 -7.42 17.93
C ASP A 22 10.82 -6.31 17.64
N LEU A 23 11.13 -5.46 16.66
CA LEU A 23 10.24 -4.40 16.18
C LEU A 23 9.34 -4.97 15.09
N VAL A 24 8.10 -5.26 15.44
CA VAL A 24 7.16 -6.00 14.60
C VAL A 24 5.98 -5.14 14.15
N CYS A 25 5.32 -5.60 13.10
CA CYS A 25 4.05 -5.08 12.60
C CYS A 25 2.98 -6.17 12.59
N TYR A 26 1.70 -5.76 12.57
CA TYR A 26 0.63 -6.67 12.22
C TYR A 26 0.62 -6.91 10.70
N GLN A 27 0.62 -8.16 10.25
CA GLN A 27 0.77 -8.56 8.86
C GLN A 27 -0.37 -9.49 8.40
N CYS A 28 -1.33 -8.91 7.70
CA CYS A 28 -2.51 -9.62 7.20
C CYS A 28 -3.15 -8.88 6.02
N ALA A 29 -4.06 -9.56 5.33
CA ALA A 29 -4.95 -8.93 4.35
C ALA A 29 -6.38 -9.48 4.44
N SER A 30 -7.35 -8.70 3.97
CA SER A 30 -8.74 -9.16 3.86
C SER A 30 -8.92 -10.20 2.74
N PRO A 31 -9.77 -11.23 2.90
CA PRO A 31 -9.93 -12.30 1.91
C PRO A 31 -10.39 -11.83 0.52
N ASN A 32 -11.16 -10.74 0.46
CA ASN A 32 -11.62 -10.13 -0.79
C ASN A 32 -10.48 -9.59 -1.67
N LEU A 33 -9.26 -9.46 -1.14
CA LEU A 33 -8.06 -9.03 -1.88
C LEU A 33 -7.24 -10.19 -2.45
N GLN A 34 -7.47 -11.44 -2.04
CA GLN A 34 -6.61 -12.57 -2.45
C GLN A 34 -6.54 -12.75 -3.98
N ASN A 35 -7.70 -12.65 -4.63
CA ASN A 35 -7.85 -12.75 -6.07
C ASN A 35 -7.92 -11.36 -6.75
N ASN A 36 -7.88 -10.28 -5.97
CA ASN A 36 -8.01 -8.91 -6.44
C ASN A 36 -6.83 -8.05 -5.97
N TRP A 37 -5.65 -8.66 -5.75
CA TRP A 37 -4.48 -7.98 -5.19
C TRP A 37 -4.14 -6.71 -5.97
N GLY A 38 -4.35 -6.75 -7.29
CA GLY A 38 -4.12 -5.62 -8.15
C GLY A 38 -4.88 -4.34 -7.79
N LEU A 39 -6.00 -4.42 -7.07
CA LEU A 39 -6.74 -3.25 -6.59
C LEU A 39 -6.01 -2.48 -5.50
N THR A 40 -5.07 -3.11 -4.79
CA THR A 40 -4.27 -2.48 -3.73
C THR A 40 -3.32 -1.43 -4.28
N GLY A 41 -2.91 -1.54 -5.55
CA GLY A 41 -1.84 -0.73 -6.12
C GLY A 41 -0.45 -1.05 -5.56
N LEU A 42 -0.31 -2.12 -4.75
CA LEU A 42 0.98 -2.56 -4.23
C LEU A 42 1.71 -3.43 -5.27
N PRO A 43 3.02 -3.23 -5.48
CA PRO A 43 3.79 -3.98 -6.46
C PRO A 43 4.11 -5.41 -6.02
N LEU A 44 4.19 -5.69 -4.73
CA LEU A 44 4.51 -7.03 -4.21
C LEU A 44 3.37 -7.57 -3.34
N LYS A 45 3.09 -8.87 -3.50
CA LYS A 45 2.23 -9.64 -2.60
C LYS A 45 3.12 -10.67 -1.88
N PRO A 46 3.41 -10.48 -0.59
CA PRO A 46 4.24 -11.44 0.15
C PRO A 46 3.60 -12.82 0.17
N ASP A 47 4.38 -13.87 -0.07
CA ASP A 47 3.89 -15.27 -0.02
C ASP A 47 3.43 -15.67 1.39
N SER A 48 4.03 -15.07 2.42
CA SER A 48 3.68 -15.28 3.82
C SER A 48 2.41 -14.52 4.26
N LEU A 49 1.79 -13.72 3.39
CA LEU A 49 0.65 -12.88 3.74
C LEU A 49 -0.59 -13.74 4.02
N LYS A 50 -1.11 -13.63 5.25
CA LYS A 50 -2.34 -14.33 5.65
C LYS A 50 -3.57 -13.54 5.22
N PHE A 51 -4.50 -14.22 4.56
CA PHE A 51 -5.78 -13.65 4.15
C PHE A 51 -6.86 -14.09 5.12
N ASP A 52 -7.31 -13.18 5.98
CA ASP A 52 -8.30 -13.48 7.02
C ASP A 52 -9.25 -12.32 7.27
N SER A 53 -10.51 -12.64 7.55
CA SER A 53 -11.55 -11.67 7.93
C SER A 53 -11.20 -10.87 9.18
N VAL A 54 -10.43 -11.45 10.10
CA VAL A 54 -9.96 -10.81 11.34
C VAL A 54 -9.00 -9.66 11.04
N CYS A 55 -8.39 -9.61 9.85
CA CYS A 55 -7.58 -8.46 9.45
C CYS A 55 -8.35 -7.13 9.51
N ALA A 56 -9.67 -7.13 9.27
CA ALA A 56 -10.49 -5.92 9.39
C ALA A 56 -10.87 -5.56 10.86
N LYS A 57 -10.75 -6.51 11.81
CA LYS A 57 -11.25 -6.41 13.19
C LYS A 57 -10.23 -5.82 14.16
N ALA A 58 -9.67 -4.70 13.78
CA ALA A 58 -8.46 -4.11 14.33
C ALA A 58 -8.62 -3.35 15.66
N ASP A 59 -9.52 -3.81 16.52
CA ASP A 59 -9.87 -3.13 17.77
C ASP A 59 -10.15 -4.12 18.91
N THR A 60 -9.91 -5.42 18.68
CA THR A 60 -9.93 -6.40 19.77
C THR A 60 -8.57 -6.35 20.45
N ASN A 61 -8.52 -6.15 21.77
CA ASN A 61 -7.28 -6.23 22.56
C ASN A 61 -6.53 -7.57 22.42
N GLU A 62 -7.14 -8.55 21.78
CA GLU A 62 -6.54 -9.83 21.42
C GLU A 62 -5.45 -9.66 20.36
N LEU A 63 -4.22 -10.10 20.67
CA LEU A 63 -3.17 -10.29 19.69
C LEU A 63 -3.47 -11.60 18.95
N VAL A 64 -3.42 -11.59 17.62
CA VAL A 64 -3.42 -12.82 16.81
C VAL A 64 -1.96 -13.12 16.49
N PRO A 65 -1.31 -14.08 17.19
CA PRO A 65 0.14 -14.32 17.06
C PRO A 65 0.55 -14.62 15.61
N ASP A 66 -0.32 -15.30 14.87
CA ASP A 66 -0.08 -15.66 13.46
C ASP A 66 0.04 -14.46 12.51
N PHE A 67 -0.40 -13.27 12.95
CA PHE A 67 -0.31 -12.04 12.16
C PHE A 67 0.82 -11.14 12.66
N ILE A 68 1.65 -11.58 13.60
CA ILE A 68 2.86 -10.86 13.97
C ILE A 68 3.92 -11.12 12.90
N SER A 69 4.44 -10.06 12.31
CA SER A 69 5.57 -10.15 11.38
C SER A 69 6.88 -10.42 12.13
N GLY A 70 7.94 -10.77 11.38
CA GLY A 70 9.30 -10.70 11.91
C GLY A 70 9.76 -9.25 12.11
N ASN A 71 11.02 -9.08 12.52
CA ASN A 71 11.61 -7.76 12.71
C ASN A 71 11.55 -6.92 11.41
N CYS A 72 10.86 -5.79 11.46
CA CYS A 72 10.64 -4.90 10.32
C CYS A 72 11.74 -3.84 10.25
N ALA A 73 12.39 -3.71 9.09
CA ALA A 73 13.37 -2.66 8.83
C ALA A 73 12.76 -1.40 8.18
N SER A 74 11.44 -1.36 8.01
CA SER A 74 10.67 -0.20 7.53
C SER A 74 9.53 0.16 8.48
N SER A 75 8.81 1.26 8.22
CA SER A 75 7.53 1.53 8.87
C SER A 75 6.57 0.36 8.68
N CYS A 76 5.73 0.12 9.69
CA CYS A 76 4.49 -0.60 9.50
C CYS A 76 3.57 0.24 8.63
N PHE A 77 2.81 -0.41 7.76
CA PHE A 77 1.77 0.26 6.99
C PHE A 77 0.42 -0.44 7.16
N GLU A 78 -0.62 0.34 6.93
CA GLU A 78 -2.01 -0.08 6.89
C GLU A 78 -2.68 0.59 5.70
N LEU A 79 -3.32 -0.21 4.86
CA LEU A 79 -4.04 0.22 3.68
C LEU A 79 -5.50 -0.18 3.83
N MET A 80 -6.41 0.76 3.64
CA MET A 80 -7.85 0.55 3.55
C MET A 80 -8.34 0.98 2.17
N LEU A 81 -9.10 0.12 1.48
CA LEU A 81 -9.65 0.42 0.17
C LEU A 81 -11.04 -0.20 -0.04
N PRO A 82 -11.93 0.42 -0.84
CA PRO A 82 -13.18 -0.21 -1.23
C PRO A 82 -12.96 -1.29 -2.30
N VAL A 83 -13.49 -2.48 -2.04
CA VAL A 83 -13.49 -3.64 -2.93
C VAL A 83 -14.92 -4.13 -3.08
N ASN A 84 -15.51 -3.99 -4.26
CA ASN A 84 -16.89 -4.42 -4.57
C ASN A 84 -17.97 -3.92 -3.57
N GLY A 85 -17.78 -2.73 -2.99
CA GLY A 85 -18.72 -2.14 -2.02
C GLY A 85 -18.46 -2.51 -0.56
N GLU A 86 -17.41 -3.28 -0.28
CA GLU A 86 -16.93 -3.60 1.07
C GLU A 86 -15.53 -3.02 1.30
N TYR A 87 -15.09 -2.95 2.56
CA TYR A 87 -13.71 -2.57 2.86
C TYR A 87 -12.76 -3.77 2.72
N GLY A 88 -11.64 -3.56 2.04
CA GLY A 88 -10.47 -4.43 2.07
C GLY A 88 -9.35 -3.76 2.86
N PHE A 89 -8.61 -4.55 3.62
CA PHE A 89 -7.48 -4.10 4.43
C PHE A 89 -6.21 -4.86 4.06
N VAL A 90 -5.07 -4.17 4.09
CA VAL A 90 -3.72 -4.77 4.02
C VAL A 90 -2.86 -4.15 5.10
N ARG A 91 -2.09 -4.98 5.81
CA ARG A 91 -1.18 -4.56 6.89
C ARG A 91 0.13 -5.34 6.81
N GLY A 92 1.22 -4.73 7.24
CA GLY A 92 2.50 -5.42 7.45
C GLY A 92 3.68 -4.46 7.56
N CYS A 93 4.90 -5.00 7.54
CA CYS A 93 6.10 -4.20 7.26
C CYS A 93 6.00 -3.70 5.82
N HIS A 94 6.10 -2.39 5.58
CA HIS A 94 5.95 -1.81 4.23
C HIS A 94 6.92 -2.42 3.20
N GLU A 95 8.16 -2.70 3.61
CA GLU A 95 9.18 -3.32 2.76
C GLU A 95 8.82 -4.68 2.17
N ASN A 96 7.83 -5.39 2.73
CA ASN A 96 7.38 -6.66 2.17
C ASN A 96 6.50 -6.44 0.93
N PHE A 97 5.97 -5.23 0.74
CA PHE A 97 4.99 -4.89 -0.30
C PHE A 97 5.58 -3.99 -1.39
N VAL A 98 6.77 -3.42 -1.18
CA VAL A 98 7.47 -2.53 -2.11
C VAL A 98 8.95 -2.89 -2.25
N SER A 99 9.61 -2.46 -3.34
CA SER A 99 11.06 -2.55 -3.44
C SER A 99 11.76 -1.70 -2.37
N ASN A 100 13.02 -2.04 -2.07
CA ASN A 100 13.77 -1.44 -0.98
C ASN A 100 13.91 0.09 -1.08
N GLU A 101 13.97 0.63 -2.29
CA GLU A 101 14.08 2.06 -2.59
C GLU A 101 12.81 2.87 -2.30
N PHE A 102 11.67 2.21 -2.06
CA PHE A 102 10.39 2.85 -1.77
C PHE A 102 9.98 2.74 -0.30
N LYS A 103 10.82 2.16 0.57
CA LYS A 103 10.50 1.99 1.99
C LYS A 103 10.19 3.33 2.62
N VAL A 104 9.02 3.43 3.24
CA VAL A 104 8.66 4.55 4.09
C VAL A 104 9.22 4.31 5.50
N THR A 105 9.79 5.36 6.09
CA THR A 105 10.35 5.35 7.45
C THR A 105 9.66 6.35 8.39
N ASN A 106 8.83 7.24 7.85
CA ASN A 106 8.14 8.28 8.61
C ASN A 106 6.66 7.93 8.76
N GLY A 107 6.09 8.23 9.92
CA GLY A 107 4.66 8.04 10.15
C GLY A 107 3.82 9.12 9.45
N THR A 108 2.79 8.70 8.73
CA THR A 108 1.79 9.57 8.10
C THR A 108 0.45 8.85 8.07
N CYS A 109 -0.67 9.57 7.99
CA CYS A 109 -1.96 8.94 7.71
C CYS A 109 -2.80 9.83 6.80
N HIS A 110 -3.24 9.25 5.68
CA HIS A 110 -4.05 9.94 4.67
C HIS A 110 -5.28 9.12 4.33
N VAL A 111 -6.45 9.76 4.31
CA VAL A 111 -7.73 9.14 3.95
C VAL A 111 -8.51 10.06 3.02
N ASN A 112 -9.16 9.48 2.03
CA ASN A 112 -9.94 10.20 1.05
C ASN A 112 -11.24 9.47 0.72
N LEU A 113 -12.31 10.23 0.50
CA LEU A 113 -13.59 9.68 0.10
C LEU A 113 -13.56 9.27 -1.38
N VAL A 114 -13.81 7.97 -1.61
CA VAL A 114 -13.90 7.30 -2.92
C VAL A 114 -15.34 6.86 -3.13
N SER A 115 -16.11 7.67 -3.86
CA SER A 115 -17.57 7.50 -4.00
C SER A 115 -18.27 7.57 -2.62
N THR A 116 -18.69 6.43 -2.08
CA THR A 116 -19.40 6.33 -0.80
C THR A 116 -18.55 5.77 0.34
N LEU A 117 -17.36 5.27 0.05
CA LEU A 117 -16.45 4.63 1.00
C LEU A 117 -15.12 5.36 1.04
N TYR A 118 -14.42 5.29 2.17
CA TYR A 118 -13.08 5.88 2.28
C TYR A 118 -12.01 4.91 1.77
N ALA A 119 -10.94 5.47 1.23
CA ALA A 119 -9.69 4.75 1.00
C ALA A 119 -8.54 5.54 1.63
N GLY A 120 -7.50 4.87 2.08
CA GLY A 120 -6.41 5.56 2.74
C GLY A 120 -5.27 4.64 3.13
N VAL A 121 -4.16 5.28 3.46
CA VAL A 121 -2.92 4.63 3.90
C VAL A 121 -2.43 5.29 5.18
N SER A 122 -1.96 4.48 6.11
CA SER A 122 -1.30 4.91 7.34
C SER A 122 0.04 4.22 7.46
N PHE A 123 1.03 4.96 7.95
CA PHE A 123 2.37 4.51 8.26
C PHE A 123 2.67 4.84 9.72
N CYS A 124 3.35 3.93 10.40
CA CYS A 124 3.80 4.13 11.77
C CYS A 124 5.13 3.41 12.01
N PRO A 125 5.92 3.86 13.00
CA PRO A 125 7.12 3.14 13.41
C PRO A 125 6.76 1.73 13.88
N PRO A 126 7.55 0.70 13.54
CA PRO A 126 7.37 -0.61 14.14
C PRO A 126 7.64 -0.53 15.64
N ALA A 127 6.97 -1.37 16.40
CA ALA A 127 7.00 -1.37 17.85
C ALA A 127 7.21 -2.79 18.37
N ASN A 128 7.51 -2.94 19.65
CA ASN A 128 7.61 -4.27 20.24
C ASN A 128 6.24 -5.01 20.15
N ALA A 129 6.31 -6.34 20.12
CA ALA A 129 5.15 -7.21 19.87
C ALA A 129 4.00 -7.04 20.88
N GLU A 130 4.30 -6.50 22.06
CA GLU A 130 3.34 -6.26 23.13
C GLU A 130 2.72 -4.86 23.09
N ALA A 131 3.40 -3.83 22.56
CA ALA A 131 3.00 -2.44 22.79
C ALA A 131 2.36 -1.69 21.63
N ASP A 132 2.38 -2.15 20.37
CA ASP A 132 1.71 -1.31 19.37
C ASP A 132 1.19 -2.02 18.12
N LYS A 133 -0.13 -2.16 18.09
CA LYS A 133 -0.96 -2.35 16.90
C LYS A 133 -0.99 -1.07 16.06
N CYS A 134 0.17 -0.46 15.83
CA CYS A 134 0.24 0.89 15.29
C CYS A 134 -0.41 0.96 13.89
N ASN A 135 -0.32 -0.14 13.13
CA ASN A 135 -0.90 -0.31 11.81
C ASN A 135 -2.23 -1.09 11.84
N SER A 136 -2.98 -0.98 12.94
CA SER A 136 -4.34 -1.47 13.09
C SER A 136 -5.31 -0.34 13.47
N LYS A 137 -4.92 0.92 13.24
CA LYS A 137 -5.69 2.11 13.64
C LYS A 137 -6.89 2.36 12.74
N ILE A 138 -6.78 2.00 11.47
CA ILE A 138 -7.86 2.14 10.50
C ILE A 138 -8.73 0.88 10.55
N SER A 139 -9.90 1.03 11.16
CA SER A 139 -10.96 0.01 11.17
C SER A 139 -12.25 0.56 10.57
N THR A 140 -13.19 -0.32 10.26
CA THR A 140 -14.52 0.11 9.80
C THR A 140 -15.25 0.97 10.84
N SER A 141 -15.01 0.76 12.14
CA SER A 141 -15.54 1.57 13.23
C SER A 141 -14.86 2.94 13.37
N SER A 142 -13.60 3.06 12.94
CA SER A 142 -12.87 4.33 12.98
C SER A 142 -13.34 5.34 11.92
N VAL A 143 -14.04 4.88 10.89
CA VAL A 143 -14.55 5.73 9.81
C VAL A 143 -15.79 6.49 10.25
N GLN A 144 -15.65 7.80 10.39
CA GLN A 144 -16.75 8.74 10.66
C GLN A 144 -17.37 9.22 9.35
N ALA A 145 -18.68 9.02 9.21
CA ALA A 145 -19.44 9.49 8.06
C ALA A 145 -19.21 11.00 7.85
N GLY A 146 -18.80 11.38 6.64
CA GLY A 146 -18.50 12.78 6.27
C GLY A 146 -17.23 13.38 6.89
N LYS A 147 -16.50 12.66 7.76
CA LYS A 147 -15.28 13.17 8.43
C LYS A 147 -14.03 12.31 8.22
N GLY A 148 -14.17 11.08 7.70
CA GLY A 148 -13.04 10.18 7.49
C GLY A 148 -12.58 9.52 8.79
N VAL A 149 -11.28 9.30 8.95
CA VAL A 149 -10.69 8.63 10.13
C VAL A 149 -10.02 9.68 11.02
N THR A 150 -10.32 9.67 12.32
CA THR A 150 -9.72 10.60 13.28
C THR A 150 -8.20 10.46 13.30
N GLY A 151 -7.48 11.58 13.20
CA GLY A 151 -6.01 11.59 13.19
C GLY A 151 -5.38 11.32 11.82
N CYS A 152 -6.19 11.18 10.77
CA CYS A 152 -5.74 11.07 9.38
C CYS A 152 -6.12 12.32 8.59
N GLU A 153 -5.21 12.75 7.72
CA GLU A 153 -5.40 13.93 6.89
C GLU A 153 -6.21 13.59 5.63
N THR A 154 -6.94 14.58 5.12
CA THR A 154 -7.61 14.50 3.81
C THR A 154 -6.87 15.39 2.84
N GLU A 155 -6.72 14.95 1.59
CA GLU A 155 -5.97 15.67 0.59
C GLU A 155 -6.88 16.24 -0.51
N ALA A 156 -6.45 17.36 -1.10
CA ALA A 156 -7.22 18.02 -2.13
C ALA A 156 -7.18 17.24 -3.46
N LYS A 157 -8.35 17.06 -4.08
CA LYS A 157 -8.45 16.45 -5.41
C LYS A 157 -8.02 17.43 -6.49
N HIS A 158 -7.14 17.01 -7.39
CA HIS A 158 -6.71 17.75 -8.56
C HIS A 158 -7.10 17.04 -9.87
N SER A 159 -6.96 17.74 -11.00
CA SER A 159 -7.23 17.16 -12.32
C SER A 159 -6.01 16.40 -12.84
N CYS A 160 -6.20 15.14 -13.22
CA CYS A 160 -5.21 14.33 -13.91
C CYS A 160 -5.65 14.01 -15.33
N LYS A 161 -4.69 13.70 -16.20
CA LYS A 161 -4.99 13.15 -17.53
C LYS A 161 -5.42 11.69 -17.39
N SER A 162 -6.41 11.29 -18.18
CA SER A 162 -6.90 9.91 -18.23
C SER A 162 -6.79 9.37 -19.64
N CYS A 163 -6.22 8.18 -19.79
CA CYS A 163 -6.04 7.55 -21.10
C CYS A 163 -5.68 6.07 -20.95
N THR A 164 -5.85 5.30 -22.01
CA THR A 164 -5.33 3.94 -22.12
C THR A 164 -4.99 3.66 -23.58
N GLU A 165 -3.76 3.26 -23.84
CA GLU A 165 -3.29 2.83 -25.16
C GLU A 165 -2.73 1.41 -25.07
N TYR A 166 -3.14 0.57 -26.02
CA TYR A 166 -2.66 -0.80 -26.18
C TYR A 166 -2.36 -1.04 -27.66
N GLY A 167 -1.19 -1.61 -27.95
CA GLY A 167 -0.78 -1.92 -29.32
C GLY A 167 -0.52 -0.65 -30.14
N GLY A 168 0.72 -0.16 -30.11
CA GLY A 168 1.11 1.09 -30.77
C GLY A 168 2.46 1.60 -30.27
N SER A 169 2.67 2.92 -30.34
CA SER A 169 3.86 3.58 -29.76
C SER A 169 3.86 3.58 -28.23
N GLY A 170 2.73 3.23 -27.60
CA GLY A 170 2.62 3.11 -26.15
C GLY A 170 2.63 4.45 -25.45
N SER A 171 2.15 5.53 -26.10
CA SER A 171 2.23 6.87 -25.55
C SER A 171 0.89 7.55 -25.57
N CYS A 172 0.26 7.64 -24.39
CA CYS A 172 -0.81 8.61 -24.21
C CYS A 172 -0.27 10.00 -24.49
N SER A 173 -0.60 10.51 -25.68
CA SER A 173 -0.07 11.77 -26.17
C SER A 173 -0.51 12.92 -25.26
N ALA A 174 0.27 14.01 -25.28
CA ALA A 174 -0.07 15.22 -24.53
C ALA A 174 -1.41 15.84 -24.93
N SER A 175 -1.97 15.46 -26.08
CA SER A 175 -3.25 15.92 -26.63
C SER A 175 -4.47 15.10 -26.19
N THR A 176 -4.31 14.12 -25.29
CA THR A 176 -5.46 13.46 -24.66
C THR A 176 -6.27 14.47 -23.84
N THR A 177 -7.56 14.61 -24.18
CA THR A 177 -8.50 15.56 -23.57
C THR A 177 -9.26 14.97 -22.38
N ASP A 178 -9.27 13.64 -22.26
CA ASP A 178 -9.90 12.95 -21.14
C ASP A 178 -9.14 13.27 -19.84
N THR A 179 -9.91 13.66 -18.81
CA THR A 179 -9.39 13.98 -17.48
C THR A 179 -10.21 13.27 -16.41
N CYS A 180 -9.58 13.03 -15.28
CA CYS A 180 -10.20 12.52 -14.06
C CYS A 180 -9.85 13.42 -12.87
N LYS A 181 -10.53 13.22 -11.74
CA LYS A 181 -10.26 13.93 -10.48
C LYS A 181 -9.77 12.95 -9.43
N GLY A 182 -8.56 13.16 -8.93
CA GLY A 182 -7.91 12.31 -7.94
C GLY A 182 -6.99 13.11 -7.04
N VAL A 183 -6.52 12.47 -5.98
CA VAL A 183 -5.48 13.03 -5.09
C VAL A 183 -4.10 12.77 -5.66
N TYR A 184 -3.94 11.70 -6.42
CA TYR A 184 -2.71 11.33 -7.09
C TYR A 184 -2.99 11.14 -8.57
N CYS A 185 -2.07 11.55 -9.43
CA CYS A 185 -2.11 11.16 -10.84
C CYS A 185 -1.34 9.87 -11.01
N THR A 186 -2.02 8.86 -11.55
CA THR A 186 -1.42 7.56 -11.79
C THR A 186 -0.90 7.46 -13.22
N LYS A 187 0.25 6.81 -13.38
CA LYS A 187 0.72 6.36 -14.69
C LYS A 187 1.14 4.90 -14.56
N THR A 188 0.87 4.13 -15.59
CA THR A 188 1.29 2.75 -15.68
C THR A 188 1.81 2.47 -17.08
N THR A 189 3.05 2.01 -17.21
CA THR A 189 3.67 1.69 -18.51
C THR A 189 4.33 0.34 -18.48
N GLY A 190 4.18 -0.45 -19.53
CA GLY A 190 4.75 -1.78 -19.59
C GLY A 190 4.52 -2.47 -20.93
N ARG A 191 4.59 -3.81 -20.89
CA ARG A 191 4.21 -4.66 -22.02
C ARG A 191 3.03 -5.54 -21.64
N LEU A 192 2.01 -5.56 -22.51
CA LEU A 192 0.85 -6.43 -22.40
C LEU A 192 0.85 -7.35 -23.63
N ASN A 193 0.93 -8.67 -23.44
CA ASN A 193 1.04 -9.67 -24.51
C ASN A 193 2.15 -9.35 -25.54
N GLY A 194 3.30 -8.85 -25.07
CA GLY A 194 4.45 -8.46 -25.91
C GLY A 194 4.32 -7.10 -26.62
N GLN A 195 3.15 -6.45 -26.56
CA GLN A 195 2.91 -5.12 -27.11
C GLN A 195 3.05 -4.03 -26.04
N PHE A 196 3.43 -2.82 -26.44
CA PHE A 196 3.48 -1.69 -25.52
C PHE A 196 2.08 -1.32 -24.99
N TYR A 197 2.05 -0.94 -23.72
CA TYR A 197 0.87 -0.49 -23.01
C TYR A 197 1.22 0.72 -22.14
N GLU A 198 0.37 1.75 -22.21
CA GLU A 198 0.39 2.88 -21.28
C GLU A 198 -1.04 3.20 -20.82
N SER A 199 -1.21 3.43 -19.54
CA SER A 199 -2.42 4.03 -18.98
C SER A 199 -2.08 5.16 -18.02
N ARG A 200 -3.00 6.12 -17.95
CA ARG A 200 -2.98 7.22 -16.98
C ARG A 200 -4.35 7.35 -16.36
N GLY A 201 -4.38 7.77 -15.11
CA GLY A 201 -5.62 7.94 -14.38
C GLY A 201 -5.43 8.69 -13.07
N CYS A 202 -6.34 8.43 -12.15
CA CYS A 202 -6.43 9.08 -10.86
C CYS A 202 -6.35 8.04 -9.76
N GLY A 203 -5.56 8.31 -8.73
CA GLY A 203 -5.54 7.59 -7.46
C GLY A 203 -6.11 8.45 -6.35
N TYR A 204 -6.70 7.82 -5.33
CA TYR A 204 -7.22 8.51 -4.14
C TYR A 204 -6.31 8.35 -2.92
N PHE A 205 -5.27 7.53 -3.04
CA PHE A 205 -4.24 7.28 -2.05
C PHE A 205 -2.97 6.82 -2.80
N ASN A 206 -1.81 6.90 -2.14
CA ASN A 206 -0.54 6.39 -2.67
C ASN A 206 -0.02 5.28 -1.74
N PRO A 207 -0.24 4.00 -2.08
CA PRO A 207 0.18 2.87 -1.25
C PRO A 207 1.71 2.63 -1.29
N ILE A 208 2.40 3.20 -2.28
CA ILE A 208 3.86 3.14 -2.41
C ILE A 208 4.52 4.11 -1.42
N GLY A 209 3.85 5.23 -1.09
CA GLY A 209 4.40 6.27 -0.22
C GLY A 209 5.53 7.08 -0.87
N SER A 210 5.70 6.98 -2.19
CA SER A 210 6.70 7.71 -2.97
C SER A 210 6.11 8.25 -4.26
N ASN A 211 6.63 9.39 -4.72
CA ASN A 211 6.29 10.00 -6.01
C ASN A 211 7.16 9.46 -7.17
N VAL A 212 8.04 8.50 -6.89
CA VAL A 212 8.92 7.84 -7.86
C VAL A 212 8.27 6.55 -8.33
N CYS A 213 8.51 6.14 -9.58
CA CYS A 213 7.93 4.91 -10.10
C CYS A 213 8.56 3.65 -9.50
N SER A 214 7.69 2.73 -9.07
CA SER A 214 8.06 1.37 -8.70
C SER A 214 7.81 0.40 -9.84
N TRP A 215 8.71 -0.56 -10.02
CA TRP A 215 8.47 -1.73 -10.86
C TRP A 215 7.50 -2.69 -10.17
N THR A 216 6.65 -3.34 -10.96
CA THR A 216 5.75 -4.42 -10.53
C THR A 216 5.71 -5.50 -11.61
N ASP A 217 5.79 -6.76 -11.19
CA ASP A 217 5.62 -7.96 -12.05
C ASP A 217 4.24 -8.62 -11.85
N GLN A 218 3.28 -7.91 -11.25
CA GLN A 218 2.00 -8.50 -10.85
C GLN A 218 1.06 -8.75 -12.04
N VAL A 219 0.24 -9.80 -11.88
CA VAL A 219 -0.92 -10.06 -12.72
C VAL A 219 -2.06 -9.16 -12.25
N TYR A 220 -2.31 -8.05 -12.93
CA TYR A 220 -3.47 -7.20 -12.64
C TYR A 220 -4.64 -7.61 -13.53
N ASN A 221 -5.86 -7.58 -12.97
CA ASN A 221 -7.02 -7.26 -13.78
C ASN A 221 -6.84 -5.81 -14.22
N VAL A 222 -6.44 -5.59 -15.48
CA VAL A 222 -6.44 -4.25 -16.07
C VAL A 222 -7.90 -3.86 -16.28
N SER A 223 -8.57 -3.44 -15.20
CA SER A 223 -9.59 -2.40 -15.35
C SER A 223 -8.83 -1.09 -15.50
N THR A 224 -9.22 -0.31 -16.49
CA THR A 224 -8.60 0.95 -16.85
C THR A 224 -8.62 1.92 -15.69
N GLY A 225 -7.55 1.94 -14.89
CA GLY A 225 -7.37 2.86 -13.78
C GLY A 225 -8.38 2.65 -12.64
N ILE A 226 -8.08 3.29 -11.52
CA ILE A 226 -8.97 3.47 -10.38
C ILE A 226 -10.07 4.48 -10.79
N ASP A 227 -10.87 4.09 -11.78
CA ASP A 227 -12.08 4.77 -12.23
C ASP A 227 -13.11 3.71 -12.61
N SER A 228 -13.77 3.15 -11.59
CA SER A 228 -14.99 2.35 -11.79
C SER A 228 -16.09 2.70 -10.81
N ALA A 229 -16.11 3.94 -10.31
CA ALA A 229 -17.29 4.48 -9.65
C ALA A 229 -18.24 5.24 -10.59
N MET A 230 -17.82 5.77 -11.76
CA MET A 230 -18.69 6.73 -12.49
C MET A 230 -18.56 6.82 -14.03
N ARG A 231 -18.43 5.72 -14.78
CA ARG A 231 -18.80 5.72 -16.22
C ARG A 231 -19.52 4.43 -16.63
N SER A 232 -20.67 4.57 -17.28
CA SER A 232 -21.61 3.51 -17.70
C SER A 232 -21.10 2.56 -18.80
N ARG A 233 -19.79 2.51 -19.06
CA ARG A 233 -19.17 1.50 -19.93
C ARG A 233 -18.15 0.71 -19.12
N LYS A 234 -18.53 -0.49 -18.71
CA LYS A 234 -17.59 -1.55 -18.29
C LYS A 234 -16.67 -1.87 -19.47
N LYS A 235 -15.47 -1.28 -19.53
CA LYS A 235 -14.39 -1.87 -20.33
C LYS A 235 -14.09 -3.24 -19.70
N ARG A 236 -14.00 -4.30 -20.52
CA ARG A 236 -13.74 -5.66 -20.02
C ARG A 236 -12.45 -5.63 -19.19
N ALA A 237 -12.54 -5.98 -17.92
CA ALA A 237 -11.37 -6.27 -17.11
C ALA A 237 -10.69 -7.51 -17.70
N VAL A 238 -9.39 -7.42 -17.96
CA VAL A 238 -8.60 -8.54 -18.45
C VAL A 238 -7.54 -8.85 -17.39
N SER A 239 -7.58 -10.05 -16.82
CA SER A 239 -6.58 -10.54 -15.86
C SER A 239 -5.36 -11.04 -16.61
N LEU A 240 -4.22 -10.35 -16.56
CA LEU A 240 -3.00 -10.77 -17.25
C LEU A 240 -1.73 -10.38 -16.49
N ALA A 241 -0.71 -11.23 -16.58
CA ALA A 241 0.63 -10.98 -16.06
C ALA A 241 1.20 -9.72 -16.73
N PHE A 242 1.64 -8.76 -15.92
CA PHE A 242 1.95 -7.43 -16.40
C PHE A 242 3.21 -6.89 -15.68
N GLN A 243 4.27 -6.67 -16.45
CA GLN A 243 5.46 -5.97 -15.95
C GLN A 243 5.33 -4.48 -16.24
N ALA A 244 5.33 -3.65 -15.20
CA ALA A 244 5.16 -2.21 -15.39
C ALA A 244 5.79 -1.32 -14.34
N ASN A 245 5.99 -0.07 -14.75
CA ASN A 245 6.27 1.04 -13.87
C ASN A 245 4.96 1.67 -13.42
N GLN A 246 4.71 1.73 -12.11
CA GLN A 246 3.58 2.43 -11.50
C GLN A 246 4.06 3.72 -10.84
N PHE A 247 3.37 4.82 -11.13
CA PHE A 247 3.63 6.14 -10.57
C PHE A 247 2.39 6.63 -9.85
N ASP A 248 2.55 7.22 -8.66
CA ASP A 248 1.51 7.98 -7.96
C ASP A 248 2.09 9.35 -7.57
N ILE A 249 1.71 10.41 -8.30
CA ILE A 249 2.32 11.75 -8.16
C ILE A 249 1.31 12.75 -7.61
N SER A 250 1.67 13.45 -6.53
CA SER A 250 0.80 14.46 -5.88
C SER A 250 0.66 15.81 -6.61
N PHE A 251 1.33 16.03 -7.77
CA PHE A 251 1.42 17.35 -8.41
C PHE A 251 1.09 17.41 -9.93
N VAL A 252 0.35 18.46 -10.28
CA VAL A 252 -0.36 18.78 -11.54
C VAL A 252 0.51 18.99 -12.79
N ASN A 253 1.83 19.08 -12.68
CA ASN A 253 2.69 19.34 -13.84
C ASN A 253 3.23 18.05 -14.48
N SER A 254 2.37 17.43 -15.29
CA SER A 254 2.65 16.33 -16.23
C SER A 254 3.78 16.57 -17.26
N LYS A 255 4.59 17.63 -17.12
CA LYS A 255 5.65 18.02 -18.08
C LYS A 255 7.02 17.40 -17.82
N LYS A 256 7.24 16.67 -16.72
CA LYS A 256 8.51 15.98 -16.46
C LYS A 256 8.30 14.50 -16.17
N PHE A 257 7.78 13.77 -17.16
CA PHE A 257 8.12 12.36 -17.30
C PHE A 257 9.32 12.29 -18.26
N VAL A 258 10.52 12.53 -17.74
CA VAL A 258 11.74 12.23 -18.50
C VAL A 258 12.08 10.81 -18.14
N SER A 259 11.93 9.90 -19.11
CA SER A 259 12.53 8.57 -19.03
C SER A 259 14.03 8.74 -18.82
N GLN A 260 14.56 8.21 -17.72
CA GLN A 260 15.96 7.77 -17.72
C GLN A 260 15.96 6.30 -18.13
#